data_AF-A0A1G3YWH1-F1
#
_entry.id   AF-A0A1G3YWH1-F1
#
_cell.length_a   1.000
_cell.length_b   1.000
_cell.length_c   1.000
_cell.angle_alpha   90.00
_cell.angle_beta   90.00
_cell.angle_gamma   90.00
#
_symmetry.space_group_name_H-M   'P 1'
#
loop_
_entity.id
_entity.type
_entity.pdbx_description
1 polymer ?
#
loop_
_entity_poly.entity_id
_entity_poly.type
_entity_poly.pdbx_seq_one_letter_code
_entity_poly.pdbx_strand_id
1 'polypeptide(L)'
;MAYHIDFQSLGFDYLKMRLTGEDLIPSQVPLRDGLNDNAAALMKAGIENLESLSVILESKKKLAELAEKSGVDAGYLNILGRALRGYRPKPHALADYPLIDEDLVGKLAGTGIRTSADLYDAAAARGKRSELAGLLGADESRLAELVRLSDLSRIQWVSPIFARLLHDAGYRTIKAVSSAKATDLCRDVAACNGRLGLFKGKIGERDMGRLVFLAAMLDSEVEE
;
A
#
# COMPACT_ATOMS: atom_id res chain seq x y z
N MET A 1 -13.93 -5.35 -1.11
CA MET A 1 -13.02 -4.17 -1.06
C MET A 1 -12.05 -4.19 -2.24
N ALA A 2 -11.58 -3.02 -2.70
CA ALA A 2 -10.61 -2.93 -3.79
C ALA A 2 -9.15 -2.96 -3.27
N TYR A 3 -8.21 -3.39 -4.12
CA TYR A 3 -6.79 -3.41 -3.78
C TYR A 3 -6.24 -2.03 -3.39
N HIS A 4 -6.59 -0.98 -4.15
CA HIS A 4 -6.13 0.39 -3.87
C HIS A 4 -7.14 1.17 -3.04
N ILE A 5 -6.62 2.12 -2.28
CA ILE A 5 -7.45 3.18 -1.68
C ILE A 5 -8.16 3.97 -2.77
N ASP A 6 -9.43 4.29 -2.49
CA ASP A 6 -10.28 5.02 -3.39
C ASP A 6 -10.07 6.53 -3.25
N PHE A 7 -9.25 7.11 -4.12
CA PHE A 7 -9.04 8.55 -4.16
C PHE A 7 -10.26 9.36 -4.62
N GLN A 8 -11.30 8.73 -5.19
CA GLN A 8 -12.52 9.45 -5.56
C GLN A 8 -13.31 9.86 -4.32
N SER A 9 -13.32 9.01 -3.28
CA SER A 9 -13.99 9.27 -1.99
C SER A 9 -13.13 10.04 -0.99
N LEU A 10 -11.82 10.21 -1.24
CA LEU A 10 -10.90 10.89 -0.34
C LEU A 10 -10.63 12.34 -0.77
N GLY A 11 -10.69 13.25 0.21
CA GLY A 11 -10.42 14.68 0.03
C GLY A 11 -9.21 15.18 0.83
N PHE A 12 -9.13 16.50 1.00
CA PHE A 12 -8.02 17.14 1.70
C PHE A 12 -7.96 16.86 3.20
N ASP A 13 -9.08 16.49 3.84
CA ASP A 13 -9.07 16.12 5.27
C ASP A 13 -8.30 14.82 5.51
N TYR A 14 -8.47 13.83 4.62
CA TYR A 14 -7.65 12.61 4.64
C TYR A 14 -6.17 12.95 4.41
N LEU A 15 -5.87 13.78 3.42
CA LEU A 15 -4.48 14.19 3.12
C LEU A 15 -3.83 14.89 4.32
N LYS A 16 -4.56 15.80 4.97
CA LYS A 16 -4.09 16.50 6.17
C LYS A 16 -3.82 15.53 7.30
N MET A 17 -4.79 14.67 7.63
CA MET A 17 -4.66 13.65 8.66
C MET A 17 -3.45 12.74 8.40
N ARG A 18 -3.26 12.28 7.16
CA ARG A 18 -2.12 11.43 6.79
C ARG A 18 -0.79 12.16 6.96
N LEU A 19 -0.65 13.35 6.38
CA LEU A 19 0.62 14.10 6.40
C LEU A 19 1.00 14.58 7.80
N THR A 20 0.04 14.87 8.68
CA THR A 20 0.31 15.26 10.07
C THR A 20 0.58 14.06 10.97
N GLY A 21 -0.14 12.94 10.78
CA GLY A 21 -0.02 11.75 11.61
C GLY A 21 1.16 10.84 11.28
N GLU A 22 1.56 10.76 10.00
CA GLU A 22 2.62 9.86 9.57
C GLU A 22 4.00 10.35 10.03
N ASP A 23 4.91 9.45 10.41
CA ASP A 23 6.33 9.80 10.49
C ASP A 23 6.93 9.93 9.08
N LEU A 24 6.76 11.07 8.42
CA LEU A 24 7.16 11.26 7.03
C LEU A 24 8.65 10.98 6.78
N ILE A 25 8.95 10.43 5.60
CA ILE A 25 10.33 10.35 5.11
C ILE A 25 10.88 11.76 4.84
N PRO A 26 12.21 11.99 4.92
CA PRO A 26 12.79 13.33 4.81
C PRO A 26 12.36 14.12 3.56
N SER A 27 12.20 13.42 2.42
CA SER A 27 11.79 14.03 1.15
C SER A 27 10.32 14.49 1.12
N GLN A 28 9.50 14.05 2.07
CA GLN A 28 8.08 14.39 2.19
C GLN A 28 7.79 15.36 3.33
N VAL A 29 8.73 15.56 4.27
CA VAL A 29 8.58 16.53 5.38
C VAL A 29 8.12 17.93 4.92
N PRO A 30 8.63 18.49 3.80
CA PRO A 30 8.17 19.80 3.31
C PRO A 30 6.67 19.87 2.99
N LEU A 31 5.96 18.74 2.85
CA LEU A 31 4.52 18.74 2.63
C LEU A 31 3.72 19.28 3.82
N ARG A 32 4.33 19.35 5.00
CA ARG A 32 3.72 19.95 6.19
C ARG A 32 3.76 21.47 6.16
N ASP A 33 4.70 22.05 5.44
CA ASP A 33 4.89 23.50 5.37
C ASP A 33 3.73 24.12 4.59
N GLY A 34 2.96 24.98 5.26
CA GLY A 34 1.77 25.59 4.65
C GLY A 34 0.66 24.62 4.27
N LEU A 35 0.62 23.40 4.85
CA LEU A 35 -0.32 22.33 4.47
C LEU A 35 -1.79 22.80 4.40
N ASN A 36 -2.25 23.55 5.40
CA ASN A 36 -3.63 24.04 5.45
C ASN A 36 -3.91 25.08 4.36
N ASP A 37 -2.98 26.01 4.15
CA ASP A 37 -3.12 27.08 3.16
C ASP A 37 -3.04 26.51 1.74
N ASN A 38 -2.11 25.59 1.48
CA ASN A 38 -1.97 24.89 0.22
C ASN A 38 -3.23 24.05 -0.09
N ALA A 39 -3.77 23.32 0.89
CA ALA A 39 -5.02 22.60 0.71
C ALA A 39 -6.19 23.54 0.37
N ALA A 40 -6.31 24.68 1.07
CA ALA A 40 -7.34 25.68 0.79
C ALA A 40 -7.19 26.30 -0.60
N ALA A 41 -5.97 26.60 -1.02
CA ALA A 41 -5.65 27.13 -2.34
C ALA A 41 -6.01 26.14 -3.46
N LEU A 42 -5.68 24.85 -3.28
CA LEU A 42 -6.03 23.79 -4.23
C LEU A 42 -7.54 23.58 -4.34
N MET A 43 -8.27 23.61 -3.22
CA MET A 43 -9.74 23.56 -3.24
C MET A 43 -10.34 24.74 -3.99
N LYS A 44 -9.86 25.97 -3.74
CA LYS A 44 -10.27 27.18 -4.49
C LYS A 44 -9.93 27.09 -5.99
N ALA A 45 -8.86 26.37 -6.34
CA ALA A 45 -8.49 26.10 -7.72
C ALA A 45 -9.36 25.01 -8.39
N GLY A 46 -10.36 24.46 -7.69
CA GLY A 46 -11.33 23.50 -8.22
C GLY A 46 -10.89 22.03 -8.09
N ILE A 47 -9.96 21.72 -7.19
CA ILE A 47 -9.62 20.33 -6.85
C ILE A 47 -10.57 19.82 -5.77
N GLU A 48 -11.38 18.82 -6.11
CA GLU A 48 -12.45 18.31 -5.24
C GLU A 48 -12.02 17.09 -4.42
N ASN A 49 -11.17 16.23 -4.99
CA ASN A 49 -10.75 14.97 -4.38
C ASN A 49 -9.30 14.61 -4.79
N LEU A 50 -8.77 13.55 -4.16
CA LEU A 50 -7.41 13.11 -4.42
C LEU A 50 -7.22 12.51 -5.82
N GLU A 51 -8.27 12.02 -6.47
CA GLU A 51 -8.19 11.45 -7.81
C GLU A 51 -7.89 12.54 -8.85
N SER A 52 -8.69 13.61 -8.81
CA SER A 52 -8.47 14.78 -9.67
C SER A 52 -7.08 15.40 -9.45
N LEU A 53 -6.65 15.48 -8.19
CA LEU A 53 -5.32 15.95 -7.82
C LEU A 53 -4.23 15.04 -8.38
N SER A 54 -4.31 13.73 -8.17
CA SER A 54 -3.28 12.78 -8.62
C SER A 54 -3.10 12.82 -10.13
N VAL A 55 -4.20 12.84 -10.89
CA VAL A 55 -4.18 12.89 -12.36
C VAL A 55 -3.54 14.18 -12.87
N ILE A 56 -3.80 15.32 -12.22
CA ILE A 56 -3.17 16.59 -12.59
C ILE A 56 -1.65 16.56 -12.32
N LEU A 57 -1.25 16.05 -11.15
CA LEU A 57 0.14 16.04 -10.71
C LEU A 57 1.04 15.02 -11.45
N GLU A 58 0.48 14.17 -12.29
CA GLU A 58 1.25 13.29 -13.20
C GLU A 58 1.81 14.04 -14.42
N SER A 59 1.10 15.07 -14.88
CA SER A 59 1.51 15.85 -16.06
C SER A 59 2.30 17.08 -15.63
N LYS A 60 3.56 17.18 -16.06
CA LYS A 60 4.38 18.38 -15.82
C LYS A 60 3.69 19.68 -16.28
N LYS A 61 2.98 19.62 -17.42
CA LYS A 61 2.23 20.75 -17.95
C LYS A 61 1.06 21.13 -17.03
N LYS A 62 0.19 20.18 -16.70
CA LYS A 62 -0.99 20.45 -15.84
C LYS A 62 -0.58 20.85 -14.42
N LEU A 63 0.53 20.30 -13.91
CA LEU A 63 1.10 20.69 -12.62
C LEU A 63 1.51 22.17 -12.63
N ALA A 64 2.21 22.63 -13.69
CA ALA A 64 2.59 24.04 -13.81
C ALA A 64 1.36 24.97 -13.91
N GLU A 65 0.35 24.57 -14.69
CA GLU A 65 -0.92 25.29 -14.78
C GLU A 65 -1.65 25.37 -13.42
N LEU A 66 -1.64 24.27 -12.66
CA LEU A 66 -2.21 24.24 -11.31
C LEU A 66 -1.41 25.11 -10.33
N ALA A 67 -0.08 25.10 -10.42
CA ALA A 67 0.78 25.96 -9.59
C ALA A 67 0.45 27.44 -9.82
N GLU A 68 0.35 27.86 -11.07
CA GLU A 68 -0.02 29.22 -11.44
C GLU A 68 -1.43 29.59 -10.96
N LYS A 69 -2.42 28.70 -11.19
CA LYS A 69 -3.82 28.94 -10.82
C LYS A 69 -4.05 28.99 -9.31
N SER A 70 -3.37 28.13 -8.56
CA SER A 70 -3.55 28.00 -7.10
C SER A 70 -2.62 28.91 -6.31
N GLY A 71 -1.51 29.35 -6.89
CA GLY A 71 -0.42 30.02 -6.18
C GLY A 71 0.44 29.09 -5.31
N VAL A 72 0.21 27.77 -5.37
CA VAL A 72 1.02 26.77 -4.64
C VAL A 72 2.33 26.53 -5.37
N ASP A 73 3.42 26.46 -4.61
CA ASP A 73 4.76 26.20 -5.15
C ASP A 73 4.81 24.90 -5.98
N ALA A 74 5.42 24.97 -7.17
CA ALA A 74 5.54 23.83 -8.06
C ALA A 74 6.42 22.72 -7.46
N GLY A 75 7.41 23.06 -6.64
CA GLY A 75 8.22 22.10 -5.89
C GLY A 75 7.38 21.31 -4.89
N TYR A 76 6.54 22.00 -4.11
CA TYR A 76 5.55 21.38 -3.22
C TYR A 76 4.65 20.40 -3.98
N LEU A 77 4.06 20.83 -5.10
CA LEU A 77 3.19 19.98 -5.93
C LEU A 77 3.92 18.74 -6.49
N ASN A 78 5.21 18.88 -6.84
CA ASN A 78 6.02 17.74 -7.27
C ASN A 78 6.29 16.72 -6.14
N ILE A 79 6.52 17.20 -4.91
CA ILE A 79 6.64 16.31 -3.74
C ILE A 79 5.30 15.63 -3.48
N LEU A 80 4.20 16.38 -3.52
CA LEU A 80 2.85 15.86 -3.26
C LEU A 80 2.45 14.81 -4.29
N GLY A 81 2.71 15.05 -5.58
CA GLY A 81 2.46 14.07 -6.63
C GLY A 81 3.25 12.78 -6.43
N ARG A 82 4.49 12.86 -5.95
CA ARG A 82 5.28 11.66 -5.58
C ARG A 82 4.70 10.93 -4.38
N ALA A 83 4.23 11.66 -3.36
CA ALA A 83 3.60 11.07 -2.19
C ALA A 83 2.30 10.33 -2.58
N LEU A 84 1.40 10.99 -3.32
CA LEU A 84 0.14 10.40 -3.78
C LEU A 84 0.34 9.13 -4.60
N ARG A 85 1.35 9.10 -5.50
CA ARG A 85 1.71 7.86 -6.22
C ARG A 85 2.13 6.74 -5.27
N GLY A 86 2.83 7.07 -4.19
CA GLY A 86 3.22 6.08 -3.17
C GLY A 86 2.03 5.52 -2.38
N TYR A 87 0.92 6.26 -2.29
CA TYR A 87 -0.25 5.83 -1.54
C TYR A 87 -1.07 4.73 -2.26
N ARG A 88 -0.82 4.52 -3.55
CA ARG A 88 -1.37 3.40 -4.34
C ARG A 88 -0.21 2.51 -4.84
N PRO A 89 0.30 1.58 -4.00
CA PRO A 89 1.44 0.75 -4.37
C PRO A 89 1.19 -0.04 -5.65
N LYS A 90 2.21 -0.15 -6.50
CA LYS A 90 2.11 -0.92 -7.74
C LYS A 90 1.80 -2.39 -7.41
N PRO A 91 0.84 -3.03 -8.09
CA PRO A 91 0.64 -4.47 -7.96
C PRO A 91 1.91 -5.23 -8.35
N HIS A 92 2.17 -6.34 -7.66
CA HIS A 92 3.33 -7.20 -7.90
C HIS A 92 2.90 -8.46 -8.64
N ALA A 93 3.76 -9.04 -9.47
CA ALA A 93 3.45 -10.33 -10.05
C ALA A 93 3.39 -11.38 -8.93
N LEU A 94 2.46 -12.32 -9.01
CA LEU A 94 2.35 -13.37 -7.98
C LEU A 94 3.64 -14.20 -7.91
N ALA A 95 4.34 -14.37 -9.02
CA ALA A 95 5.63 -15.06 -9.08
C ALA A 95 6.77 -14.30 -8.36
N ASP A 96 6.61 -13.01 -8.04
CA ASP A 96 7.64 -12.23 -7.33
C ASP A 96 7.69 -12.56 -5.82
N TYR A 97 6.67 -13.22 -5.27
CA TYR A 97 6.63 -13.58 -3.87
C TYR A 97 7.53 -14.79 -3.59
N PRO A 98 8.46 -14.70 -2.62
CA PRO A 98 9.33 -15.83 -2.30
C PRO A 98 8.58 -16.94 -1.54
N LEU A 99 9.07 -18.18 -1.71
CA LEU A 99 8.60 -19.38 -0.99
C LEU A 99 7.11 -19.67 -1.20
N ILE A 100 6.63 -19.54 -2.44
CA ILE A 100 5.24 -19.81 -2.81
C ILE A 100 5.13 -21.09 -3.66
N ASP A 101 3.90 -21.59 -3.80
CA ASP A 101 3.58 -22.71 -4.68
C ASP A 101 3.49 -22.25 -6.14
N GLU A 102 4.45 -22.65 -6.96
CA GLU A 102 4.51 -22.30 -8.39
C GLU A 102 3.37 -22.93 -9.21
N ASP A 103 2.87 -24.12 -8.84
CA ASP A 103 1.73 -24.75 -9.53
C ASP A 103 0.46 -23.92 -9.32
N LEU A 104 0.24 -23.45 -8.09
CA LEU A 104 -0.87 -22.55 -7.78
C LEU A 104 -0.77 -21.24 -8.57
N VAL A 105 0.42 -20.65 -8.67
CA VAL A 105 0.63 -19.44 -9.49
C VAL A 105 0.34 -19.71 -10.97
N GLY A 106 0.75 -20.86 -11.49
CA GLY A 106 0.46 -21.28 -12.87
C GLY A 106 -1.05 -21.41 -13.12
N LYS A 107 -1.78 -22.06 -12.20
CA LYS A 107 -3.25 -22.18 -12.25
C LYS A 107 -3.94 -20.83 -12.24
N LEU A 108 -3.53 -19.92 -11.34
CA LEU A 108 -4.07 -18.56 -11.27
C LEU A 108 -3.81 -17.80 -12.57
N ALA A 109 -2.59 -17.86 -13.11
CA ALA A 109 -2.23 -17.20 -14.36
C ALA A 109 -3.07 -17.71 -15.55
N GLY A 110 -3.43 -18.99 -15.57
CA GLY A 110 -4.35 -19.59 -16.55
C GLY A 110 -5.76 -18.98 -16.54
N THR A 111 -6.19 -18.42 -15.41
CA THR A 111 -7.47 -17.71 -15.26
C THR A 111 -7.38 -16.19 -15.49
N GLY A 112 -6.18 -15.68 -15.78
CA GLY A 112 -5.93 -14.26 -15.95
C GLY A 112 -5.42 -13.54 -14.70
N ILE A 113 -5.48 -14.19 -13.53
CA ILE A 113 -5.01 -13.65 -12.25
C ILE A 113 -3.50 -13.75 -12.18
N ARG A 114 -2.79 -12.62 -12.33
CA ARG A 114 -1.32 -12.60 -12.42
C ARG A 114 -0.64 -11.72 -11.38
N THR A 115 -1.38 -10.79 -10.80
CA THR A 115 -0.84 -9.81 -9.86
C THR A 115 -1.52 -9.87 -8.50
N SER A 116 -0.90 -9.23 -7.51
CA SER A 116 -1.46 -9.07 -6.17
C SER A 116 -2.81 -8.35 -6.18
N ALA A 117 -3.01 -7.38 -7.10
CA ALA A 117 -4.30 -6.71 -7.26
C ALA A 117 -5.36 -7.64 -7.84
N ASP A 118 -5.04 -8.37 -8.93
CA ASP A 118 -5.97 -9.32 -9.53
C ASP A 118 -6.44 -10.35 -8.49
N LEU A 119 -5.50 -10.89 -7.72
CA LEU A 119 -5.79 -11.91 -6.72
C LEU A 119 -6.61 -11.34 -5.55
N TYR A 120 -6.25 -10.15 -5.06
CA TYR A 120 -7.00 -9.50 -3.99
C TYR A 120 -8.44 -9.24 -4.40
N ASP A 121 -8.67 -8.63 -5.57
CA ASP A 121 -10.02 -8.30 -6.03
C ASP A 121 -10.86 -9.58 -6.29
N ALA A 122 -10.22 -10.66 -6.71
CA ALA A 122 -10.85 -11.96 -6.94
C ALA A 122 -11.13 -12.74 -5.65
N ALA A 123 -10.26 -12.66 -4.63
CA ALA A 123 -10.22 -13.65 -3.55
C ALA A 123 -9.95 -13.08 -2.14
N ALA A 124 -10.02 -11.76 -1.91
CA ALA A 124 -9.88 -11.19 -0.57
C ALA A 124 -10.98 -11.69 0.38
N ALA A 125 -12.23 -11.73 -0.09
CA ALA A 125 -13.36 -12.24 0.68
C ALA A 125 -13.34 -13.76 0.73
N ARG A 126 -13.50 -14.34 1.94
CA ARG A 126 -13.48 -15.79 2.17
C ARG A 126 -14.34 -16.59 1.20
N GLY A 127 -15.59 -16.19 0.98
CA GLY A 127 -16.51 -16.91 0.07
C GLY A 127 -15.98 -16.98 -1.36
N LYS A 128 -15.53 -15.84 -1.92
CA LYS A 128 -14.91 -15.79 -3.25
C LYS A 128 -13.63 -16.61 -3.33
N ARG A 129 -12.84 -16.62 -2.24
CA ARG A 129 -11.63 -17.43 -2.15
C ARG A 129 -11.93 -18.92 -2.18
N SER A 130 -12.93 -19.38 -1.43
CA SER A 130 -13.36 -20.78 -1.43
C SER A 130 -13.91 -21.20 -2.81
N GLU A 131 -14.68 -20.33 -3.47
CA GLU A 131 -15.13 -20.53 -4.86
C GLU A 131 -13.96 -20.67 -5.84
N LEU A 132 -12.99 -19.76 -5.77
CA LEU A 132 -11.79 -19.80 -6.61
C LEU A 132 -10.94 -21.06 -6.34
N ALA A 133 -10.77 -21.45 -5.08
CA ALA A 133 -10.06 -22.68 -4.72
C ALA A 133 -10.74 -23.92 -5.32
N GLY A 134 -12.07 -23.98 -5.23
CA GLY A 134 -12.87 -25.06 -5.84
C GLY A 134 -12.74 -25.11 -7.36
N LEU A 135 -12.80 -23.95 -8.03
CA LEU A 135 -12.62 -23.84 -9.49
C LEU A 135 -11.24 -24.33 -9.94
N LEU A 136 -10.20 -24.01 -9.19
CA LEU A 136 -8.81 -24.36 -9.51
C LEU A 136 -8.40 -25.78 -9.06
N GLY A 137 -9.23 -26.44 -8.25
CA GLY A 137 -8.83 -27.64 -7.53
C GLY A 137 -7.59 -27.39 -6.67
N ALA A 138 -7.51 -26.21 -6.05
CA ALA A 138 -6.35 -25.75 -5.28
C ALA A 138 -6.56 -25.91 -3.77
N ASP A 139 -5.47 -26.02 -3.04
CA ASP A 139 -5.49 -25.98 -1.58
C ASP A 139 -5.88 -24.58 -1.10
N GLU A 140 -6.99 -24.48 -0.36
CA GLU A 140 -7.53 -23.22 0.13
C GLU A 140 -6.56 -22.49 1.08
N SER A 141 -5.74 -23.23 1.84
CA SER A 141 -4.74 -22.64 2.74
C SER A 141 -3.59 -21.98 1.97
N ARG A 142 -3.18 -22.57 0.84
CA ARG A 142 -2.16 -21.99 -0.06
C ARG A 142 -2.68 -20.77 -0.80
N LEU A 143 -3.94 -20.81 -1.22
CA LEU A 143 -4.59 -19.64 -1.80
C LEU A 143 -4.73 -18.52 -0.76
N ALA A 144 -5.13 -18.84 0.47
CA ALA A 144 -5.21 -17.87 1.56
C ALA A 144 -3.85 -17.23 1.89
N GLU A 145 -2.77 -18.00 1.86
CA GLU A 145 -1.40 -17.48 1.98
C GLU A 145 -1.08 -16.43 0.90
N LEU A 146 -1.32 -16.72 -0.38
CA LEU A 146 -1.08 -15.75 -1.47
C LEU A 146 -1.99 -14.51 -1.37
N VAL A 147 -3.24 -14.67 -0.95
CA VAL A 147 -4.17 -13.55 -0.72
C VAL A 147 -3.67 -12.66 0.42
N ARG A 148 -3.18 -13.24 1.51
CA ARG A 148 -2.59 -12.51 2.64
C ARG A 148 -1.32 -11.76 2.26
N LEU A 149 -0.44 -12.38 1.46
CA LEU A 149 0.73 -11.71 0.90
C LEU A 149 0.34 -10.54 -0.02
N SER A 150 -0.73 -10.71 -0.80
CA SER A 150 -1.28 -9.65 -1.65
C SER A 150 -1.86 -8.50 -0.83
N ASP A 151 -2.57 -8.81 0.26
CA ASP A 151 -3.10 -7.83 1.21
C ASP A 151 -1.98 -7.00 1.86
N LEU A 152 -0.93 -7.65 2.36
CA LEU A 152 0.23 -6.98 2.96
C LEU A 152 0.94 -6.04 1.97
N SER A 153 1.01 -6.41 0.68
CA SER A 153 1.60 -5.57 -0.37
C SER A 153 0.80 -4.31 -0.72
N ARG A 154 -0.39 -4.14 -0.15
CA ARG A 154 -1.16 -2.88 -0.24
C ARG A 154 -0.59 -1.80 0.67
N ILE A 155 0.19 -2.17 1.70
CA ILE A 155 0.87 -1.22 2.57
C ILE A 155 1.99 -0.55 1.77
N GLN A 156 2.01 0.78 1.78
CA GLN A 156 3.05 1.55 1.10
C GLN A 156 4.46 1.10 1.55
N TRP A 157 5.34 0.91 0.55
CA TRP A 157 6.72 0.42 0.69
C TRP A 157 6.90 -1.05 1.07
N VAL A 158 5.83 -1.85 1.13
CA VAL A 158 5.93 -3.31 1.32
C VAL A 158 6.10 -4.01 -0.04
N SER A 159 7.31 -4.52 -0.28
CA SER A 159 7.61 -5.37 -1.45
C SER A 159 7.15 -6.82 -1.23
N PRO A 160 7.15 -7.68 -2.27
CA PRO A 160 6.83 -9.11 -2.11
C PRO A 160 7.72 -9.83 -1.08
N ILE A 161 9.01 -9.48 -1.07
CA ILE A 161 9.98 -9.96 -0.07
C ILE A 161 9.56 -9.55 1.33
N PHE A 162 9.21 -8.27 1.52
CA PHE A 162 8.86 -7.77 2.85
C PHE A 162 7.49 -8.29 3.31
N ALA A 163 6.54 -8.46 2.40
CA ALA A 163 5.25 -9.11 2.67
C ALA A 163 5.45 -10.54 3.17
N ARG A 164 6.34 -11.33 2.54
CA ARG A 164 6.73 -12.66 3.03
C ARG A 164 7.30 -12.59 4.44
N LEU A 165 8.23 -11.66 4.71
CA LEU A 165 8.83 -11.53 6.03
C LEU A 165 7.80 -11.17 7.12
N LEU A 166 6.86 -10.27 6.83
CA LEU A 166 5.76 -9.92 7.72
C LEU A 166 4.89 -11.14 8.02
N HIS A 167 4.44 -11.84 6.96
CA HIS A 167 3.60 -13.02 7.06
C HIS A 167 4.26 -14.12 7.91
N ASP A 168 5.52 -14.45 7.63
CA ASP A 168 6.25 -15.51 8.32
C ASP A 168 6.74 -15.10 9.72
N ALA A 169 6.74 -13.79 10.03
CA ALA A 169 6.91 -13.26 11.39
C ALA A 169 5.60 -13.30 12.20
N GLY A 170 4.47 -13.71 11.59
CA GLY A 170 3.17 -13.85 12.24
C GLY A 170 2.20 -12.70 12.01
N TYR A 171 2.60 -11.67 11.24
CA TYR A 171 1.76 -10.53 10.91
C TYR A 171 1.14 -10.74 9.52
N ARG A 172 0.14 -11.61 9.46
CA ARG A 172 -0.34 -12.19 8.18
C ARG A 172 -1.34 -11.32 7.44
N THR A 173 -1.93 -10.31 8.08
CA THR A 173 -2.87 -9.38 7.46
C THR A 173 -2.47 -7.94 7.74
N ILE A 174 -3.01 -6.99 6.98
CA ILE A 174 -2.83 -5.58 7.32
C ILE A 174 -3.38 -5.25 8.72
N LYS A 175 -4.39 -5.99 9.20
CA LYS A 175 -4.99 -5.78 10.52
C LYS A 175 -3.99 -6.16 11.62
N ALA A 176 -3.31 -7.31 11.49
CA ALA A 176 -2.23 -7.68 12.41
C ALA A 176 -1.11 -6.63 12.42
N VAL A 177 -0.69 -6.12 11.25
CA VAL A 177 0.34 -5.07 11.17
C VAL A 177 -0.14 -3.78 11.84
N SER A 178 -1.37 -3.33 11.55
CA SER A 178 -1.94 -2.08 12.11
C SER A 178 -2.08 -2.11 13.64
N SER A 179 -2.22 -3.29 14.23
CA SER A 179 -2.38 -3.47 15.68
C SER A 179 -1.07 -3.76 16.41
N ALA A 180 0.04 -3.88 15.67
CA ALA A 180 1.34 -4.22 16.22
C ALA A 180 2.01 -3.02 16.91
N LYS A 181 2.87 -3.30 17.87
CA LYS A 181 3.86 -2.31 18.34
C LYS A 181 5.07 -2.33 17.41
N ALA A 182 5.53 -1.16 17.00
CA ALA A 182 6.69 -1.02 16.09
C ALA A 182 7.94 -1.76 16.61
N THR A 183 8.18 -1.74 17.92
CA THR A 183 9.28 -2.45 18.60
C THR A 183 9.19 -3.96 18.41
N ASP A 184 8.00 -4.53 18.62
CA ASP A 184 7.76 -5.98 18.50
C ASP A 184 7.83 -6.39 17.03
N LEU A 185 7.17 -5.65 16.14
CA LEU A 185 7.21 -5.88 14.71
C LEU A 185 8.67 -5.88 14.19
N CYS A 186 9.49 -4.91 14.62
CA CYS A 186 10.89 -4.83 14.23
C CYS A 186 11.69 -6.05 14.71
N ARG A 187 11.53 -6.44 15.98
CA ARG A 187 12.22 -7.60 16.56
C ARG A 187 11.84 -8.88 15.80
N ASP A 188 10.55 -9.10 15.62
CA ASP A 188 10.02 -10.36 15.08
C ASP A 188 10.37 -10.51 13.59
N VAL A 189 10.22 -9.44 12.81
CA VAL A 189 10.61 -9.42 11.39
C VAL A 189 12.13 -9.55 11.22
N ALA A 190 12.94 -8.93 12.09
CA ALA A 190 14.39 -9.10 12.08
C ALA A 190 14.81 -10.54 12.42
N ALA A 191 14.18 -11.16 13.43
CA ALA A 191 14.41 -12.56 13.76
C ALA A 191 14.00 -13.49 12.60
N CYS A 192 12.85 -13.21 11.97
CA CYS A 192 12.39 -13.95 10.79
C CYS A 192 13.36 -13.81 9.61
N ASN A 193 13.83 -12.60 9.32
CA ASN A 193 14.82 -12.36 8.28
C ASN A 193 16.19 -13.00 8.61
N GLY A 194 16.57 -13.10 9.88
CA GLY A 194 17.76 -13.84 10.30
C GLY A 194 17.70 -15.33 9.97
N ARG A 195 16.49 -15.92 9.95
CA ARG A 195 16.28 -17.32 9.55
C ARG A 195 16.19 -17.48 8.03
N LEU A 196 15.52 -16.55 7.33
CA LEU A 196 15.19 -16.71 5.91
C LEU A 196 16.19 -16.04 4.96
N GLY A 197 16.92 -15.01 5.42
CA GLY A 197 17.93 -14.30 4.62
C GLY A 197 17.41 -13.55 3.39
N LEU A 198 16.11 -13.20 3.35
CA LEU A 198 15.46 -12.66 2.14
C LEU A 198 15.77 -11.16 1.92
N PHE A 199 15.86 -10.36 2.98
CA PHE A 199 16.03 -8.92 2.90
C PHE A 199 17.44 -8.50 3.33
N LYS A 200 18.08 -7.69 2.48
CA LYS A 200 19.48 -7.23 2.67
C LYS A 200 19.60 -5.88 3.41
N GLY A 201 18.50 -5.14 3.52
CA GLY A 201 18.48 -3.84 4.18
C GLY A 201 18.40 -3.94 5.70
N LYS A 202 18.57 -2.79 6.37
CA LYS A 202 18.31 -2.68 7.81
C LYS A 202 16.81 -2.66 8.05
N ILE A 203 16.34 -3.51 8.96
CA ILE A 203 14.97 -3.47 9.49
C ILE A 203 15.02 -2.52 10.70
N GLY A 204 14.45 -1.33 10.54
CA GLY A 204 14.46 -0.27 11.55
C GLY A 204 13.10 -0.10 12.21
N GLU A 205 13.09 0.13 13.52
CA GLU A 205 11.86 0.37 14.29
C GLU A 205 11.06 1.56 13.77
N ARG A 206 11.74 2.63 13.35
CA ARG A 206 11.11 3.82 12.75
C ARG A 206 10.34 3.47 11.47
N ASP A 207 10.91 2.61 10.62
CA ASP A 207 10.25 2.14 9.40
C ASP A 207 9.07 1.22 9.73
N MET A 208 9.19 0.38 10.76
CA MET A 208 8.08 -0.44 11.24
C MET A 208 6.94 0.43 11.78
N GLY A 209 7.25 1.53 12.49
CA GLY A 209 6.26 2.50 12.95
C GLY A 209 5.49 3.14 11.79
N ARG A 210 6.18 3.46 10.68
CA ARG A 210 5.52 3.90 9.45
C ARG A 210 4.60 2.82 8.89
N LEU A 211 5.06 1.56 8.81
CA LEU A 211 4.23 0.46 8.31
C LEU A 211 2.97 0.25 9.16
N VAL A 212 3.08 0.30 10.50
CA VAL A 212 1.93 0.20 11.42
C VAL A 212 0.92 1.32 11.13
N PHE A 213 1.38 2.57 11.05
CA PHE A 213 0.52 3.72 10.73
C PHE A 213 -0.14 3.56 9.37
N LEU A 214 0.61 3.19 8.34
CA LEU A 214 0.12 3.03 6.98
C LEU A 214 -0.85 1.86 6.83
N ALA A 215 -0.64 0.76 7.56
CA ALA A 215 -1.57 -0.37 7.60
C ALA A 215 -2.91 0.01 8.24
N ALA A 216 -2.90 0.86 9.28
CA ALA A 216 -4.12 1.36 9.91
C ALA A 216 -4.96 2.29 9.00
N MET A 217 -4.39 2.74 7.88
CA MET A 217 -5.04 3.63 6.91
C MET A 217 -5.70 2.87 5.76
N LEU A 218 -5.67 1.54 5.80
CA LEU A 218 -6.22 0.64 4.81
C LEU A 218 -7.28 -0.21 5.48
N ASP A 219 -8.42 -0.43 4.83
CA ASP A 219 -9.34 -1.50 5.24
C ASP A 219 -9.08 -2.79 4.46
N SER A 220 -9.48 -3.93 5.05
CA SER A 220 -9.29 -5.25 4.44
C SER A 220 -10.41 -6.21 4.85
N GLU A 221 -10.75 -7.08 3.91
CA GLU A 221 -11.67 -8.21 4.11
C GLU A 221 -10.93 -9.52 4.43
N VAL A 222 -9.60 -9.50 4.40
CA VAL A 222 -8.76 -10.68 4.61
C VAL A 222 -8.66 -10.98 6.10
N GLU A 223 -8.99 -12.22 6.45
CA GLU A 223 -8.95 -12.73 7.81
C GLU A 223 -7.59 -13.34 8.20
N GLU A 224 -7.35 -13.38 9.52
CA GLU A 224 -6.17 -14.04 10.12
C GLU A 224 -6.04 -15.53 9.76
#